data_AF-A0A1Y3A1S8-F1
#
_entry.id   AF-A0A1Y3A1S8-F1
#
_cell.length_a   1.000
_cell.length_b   1.000
_cell.length_c   1.000
_cell.angle_alpha   90.00
_cell.angle_beta   90.00
_cell.angle_gamma   90.00
#
_symmetry.space_group_name_H-M   'P 1'
#
loop_
_entity.id
_entity.type
_entity.pdbx_description
1 polymer ?
#
loop_
_entity_poly.entity_id
_entity_poly.type
_entity_poly.pdbx_seq_one_letter_code
_entity_poly.pdbx_strand_id
1 'polypeptide(L)'
;MYRFDIINALIKRYSYQRYLEIGVEGGEAFSNVQCALKHGVDPFSVNATFRIPSDDFFDMINEDVEYDIIFVDGLHVEDQAQRDIENSLLHLSEGGVIVVHDCNPPTEWHQRSYEEFLQHYSPWNGTTWRGFVNLRASRPDIEMCVIDTDWGCGIVTQNGEGQDVIDLPDNYTYTDFQAHRKEWLNLISVDEFLQTLA
;
A
#
# COMPACT_ATOMS: atom_id res chain seq x y z
N MET A 1 -16.01 -2.77 -1.81
CA MET A 1 -15.34 -1.96 -0.78
C MET A 1 -14.15 -1.35 -1.47
N TYR A 2 -13.97 -0.04 -1.41
CA TYR A 2 -12.83 0.65 -2.00
C TYR A 2 -11.73 0.85 -0.95
N ARG A 3 -10.51 1.18 -1.39
CA ARG A 3 -9.36 1.54 -0.53
C ARG A 3 -9.72 2.50 0.62
N PHE A 4 -10.49 3.55 0.34
CA PHE A 4 -10.88 4.53 1.37
C PHE A 4 -11.90 3.99 2.38
N ASP A 5 -12.68 2.95 2.04
CA ASP A 5 -13.58 2.30 2.99
C ASP A 5 -12.76 1.49 4.02
N ILE A 6 -11.72 0.80 3.56
CA ILE A 6 -10.77 0.05 4.41
C ILE A 6 -10.05 1.02 5.35
N ILE A 7 -9.49 2.10 4.81
CA ILE A 7 -8.81 3.14 5.59
C ILE A 7 -9.74 3.73 6.65
N ASN A 8 -10.97 4.09 6.28
CA ASN A 8 -11.95 4.63 7.23
C ASN A 8 -12.40 3.61 8.30
N ALA A 9 -12.49 2.32 7.94
CA ALA A 9 -12.79 1.26 8.90
C ALA A 9 -11.69 1.12 9.96
N LEU A 10 -10.42 1.15 9.53
CA LEU A 10 -9.25 1.14 10.42
C LEU A 10 -9.20 2.40 11.31
N ILE A 11 -9.36 3.59 10.71
CA ILE A 11 -9.41 4.84 11.46
C ILE A 11 -10.47 4.79 12.55
N LYS A 12 -11.68 4.33 12.22
CA LYS A 12 -12.77 4.21 13.19
C LYS A 12 -12.44 3.19 14.28
N ARG A 13 -11.86 2.06 13.93
CA ARG A 13 -11.57 0.96 14.87
C ARG A 13 -10.52 1.33 15.90
N TYR A 14 -9.49 2.04 15.47
CA TYR A 14 -8.32 2.37 16.29
C TYR A 14 -8.28 3.84 16.73
N SER A 15 -9.28 4.64 16.33
CA SER A 15 -9.36 6.07 16.61
C SER A 15 -8.15 6.86 16.09
N TYR A 16 -7.60 6.45 14.95
CA TYR A 16 -6.47 7.13 14.30
C TYR A 16 -6.80 8.59 13.97
N GLN A 17 -5.81 9.47 14.11
CA GLN A 17 -5.95 10.91 13.97
C GLN A 17 -5.03 11.51 12.90
N ARG A 18 -3.99 10.79 12.49
CA ARG A 18 -2.95 11.27 11.55
C ARG A 18 -2.84 10.35 10.35
N TYR A 19 -3.23 10.87 9.19
CA TYR A 19 -3.21 10.16 7.91
C TYR A 19 -2.18 10.76 6.94
N LEU A 20 -1.39 9.89 6.32
CA LEU A 20 -0.51 10.22 5.19
C LEU A 20 -0.97 9.47 3.94
N GLU A 21 -1.03 10.17 2.80
CA GLU A 21 -1.28 9.60 1.48
C GLU A 21 -0.11 9.87 0.55
N ILE A 22 0.46 8.82 -0.03
CA ILE A 22 1.50 8.87 -1.05
C ILE A 22 0.85 8.51 -2.39
N GLY A 23 0.89 9.43 -3.36
CA GLY A 23 0.15 9.29 -4.60
C GLY A 23 -1.29 9.77 -4.45
N VAL A 24 -1.49 11.09 -4.46
CA VAL A 24 -2.80 11.71 -4.25
C VAL A 24 -3.60 11.74 -5.55
N GLU A 25 -2.93 11.87 -6.71
CA GLU A 25 -3.53 11.86 -8.04
C GLU A 25 -4.78 12.78 -8.13
N GLY A 26 -5.96 12.23 -8.46
CA GLY A 26 -7.22 12.96 -8.56
C GLY A 26 -7.80 13.40 -7.20
N GLY A 27 -7.25 12.95 -6.07
CA GLY A 27 -7.70 13.26 -4.71
C GLY A 27 -8.91 12.45 -4.25
N GLU A 28 -9.26 11.36 -4.93
CA GLU A 28 -10.43 10.54 -4.59
C GLU A 28 -10.29 9.90 -3.20
N ALA A 29 -9.18 9.19 -2.94
CA ALA A 29 -8.93 8.62 -1.61
C ALA A 29 -8.80 9.73 -0.57
N PHE A 30 -7.94 10.73 -0.84
CA PHE A 30 -7.69 11.85 0.06
C PHE A 30 -8.96 12.57 0.53
N SER A 31 -9.93 12.79 -0.37
CA SER A 31 -11.19 13.47 -0.04
C SER A 31 -12.17 12.60 0.76
N ASN A 32 -12.19 11.29 0.50
CA ASN A 32 -13.12 10.35 1.16
C ASN A 32 -12.60 9.86 2.53
N VAL A 33 -11.29 9.88 2.78
CA VAL A 33 -10.72 9.52 4.08
C VAL A 33 -11.07 10.56 5.15
N GLN A 34 -11.64 10.08 6.26
CA GLN A 34 -12.11 10.85 7.40
C GLN A 34 -11.12 10.77 8.55
N CYS A 35 -10.08 11.61 8.49
CA CYS A 35 -9.06 11.71 9.54
C CYS A 35 -8.87 13.17 9.97
N ALA A 36 -8.49 13.41 11.22
CA ALA A 36 -8.38 14.76 11.77
C ALA A 36 -7.25 15.57 11.13
N LEU A 37 -6.08 14.94 10.97
CA LEU A 37 -4.94 15.46 10.23
C LEU A 37 -4.73 14.61 8.99
N LYS A 38 -4.62 15.25 7.83
CA LYS A 38 -4.33 14.59 6.55
C LYS A 38 -3.20 15.30 5.82
N HIS A 39 -2.18 14.55 5.43
CA HIS A 39 -1.13 15.01 4.55
C HIS A 39 -1.13 14.16 3.28
N GLY A 40 -1.14 14.83 2.12
CA GLY A 40 -1.01 14.17 0.83
C GLY A 40 0.30 14.55 0.17
N VAL A 41 1.00 13.58 -0.41
CA VAL A 41 2.31 13.75 -1.06
C VAL A 41 2.20 13.25 -2.49
N ASP A 42 2.40 14.16 -3.44
CA ASP A 42 2.37 13.84 -4.86
C ASP A 42 2.99 14.99 -5.66
N PRO A 43 4.06 14.77 -6.46
CA PRO A 43 4.74 15.83 -7.20
C PRO A 43 3.86 16.52 -8.25
N PHE A 44 2.80 15.88 -8.73
CA PHE A 44 1.98 16.35 -9.85
C PHE A 44 0.54 16.67 -9.46
N SER A 45 0.04 16.16 -8.33
CA SER A 45 -1.33 16.43 -7.89
C SER A 45 -1.50 17.84 -7.34
N VAL A 46 -2.52 18.55 -7.84
CA VAL A 46 -2.95 19.82 -7.24
C VAL A 46 -3.64 19.64 -5.88
N ASN A 47 -4.07 18.42 -5.57
CA ASN A 47 -4.78 18.09 -4.34
C ASN A 47 -3.83 17.74 -3.20
N ALA A 48 -2.54 17.53 -3.48
CA ALA A 48 -1.56 17.20 -2.46
C ALA A 48 -1.20 18.40 -1.57
N THR A 49 -0.99 18.11 -0.28
CA THR A 49 -0.42 19.05 0.70
C THR A 49 1.03 19.38 0.35
N PHE A 50 1.79 18.36 -0.05
CA PHE A 50 3.20 18.45 -0.42
C PHE A 50 3.37 18.01 -1.87
N ARG A 51 3.69 18.97 -2.74
CA ARG A 51 3.87 18.74 -4.18
C ARG A 51 5.31 18.41 -4.53
N ILE A 52 5.80 17.32 -3.94
CA ILE A 52 7.15 16.80 -4.08
C ILE A 52 7.11 15.27 -4.17
N PRO A 53 8.16 14.61 -4.67
CA PRO A 53 8.33 13.15 -4.58
C PRO A 53 8.25 12.63 -3.13
N SER A 54 7.85 11.37 -2.95
CA SER A 54 7.76 10.74 -1.63
C SER A 54 9.11 10.64 -0.92
N ASP A 55 10.17 10.26 -1.65
CA ASP A 55 11.54 10.22 -1.12
C ASP A 55 11.95 11.60 -0.54
N ASP A 56 11.74 12.67 -1.31
CA ASP A 56 12.02 14.05 -0.85
C ASP A 56 11.17 14.46 0.35
N PHE A 57 9.92 13.97 0.44
CA PHE A 57 9.06 14.23 1.59
C PHE A 57 9.57 13.54 2.86
N PHE A 58 9.97 12.27 2.76
CA PHE A 58 10.51 11.53 3.89
C PHE A 58 11.86 12.11 4.35
N ASP A 59 12.71 12.56 3.42
CA ASP A 59 13.96 13.26 3.75
C ASP A 59 13.73 14.63 4.41
N MET A 60 12.58 15.28 4.14
CA MET A 60 12.25 16.61 4.66
C MET A 60 11.69 16.56 6.09
N ILE A 61 10.93 15.52 6.44
CA ILE A 61 10.29 15.44 7.76
C ILE A 61 11.26 14.89 8.82
N ASN A 62 11.08 15.31 10.07
CA ASN A 62 11.88 14.78 11.17
C ASN A 62 11.46 13.35 11.51
N GLU A 63 12.39 12.57 12.08
CA GLU A 63 12.16 11.18 12.54
C GLU A 63 11.01 11.07 13.58
N ASP A 64 10.72 12.12 14.35
CA ASP A 64 9.62 12.13 15.33
C ASP A 64 8.23 12.44 14.74
N VAL A 65 8.17 12.70 13.42
CA VAL A 65 6.90 12.88 12.72
C VAL A 65 6.34 11.52 12.34
N GLU A 66 5.35 11.08 13.08
CA GLU A 66 4.68 9.80 12.79
C GLU A 66 3.26 9.98 12.26
N TYR A 67 2.69 8.90 11.71
CA TYR A 67 1.31 8.79 11.25
C TYR A 67 0.70 7.50 11.77
N ASP A 68 -0.59 7.56 12.10
CA ASP A 68 -1.35 6.41 12.59
C ASP A 68 -1.76 5.48 11.43
N ILE A 69 -2.02 6.09 10.26
CA ILE A 69 -2.37 5.36 9.05
C ILE A 69 -1.71 6.00 7.83
N ILE A 70 -1.05 5.18 7.03
CA ILE A 70 -0.35 5.62 5.82
C ILE A 70 -0.90 4.85 4.63
N PHE A 71 -1.24 5.55 3.56
CA PHE A 71 -1.71 4.95 2.31
C PHE A 71 -0.68 5.14 1.21
N VAL A 72 -0.26 4.04 0.57
CA VAL A 72 0.74 4.00 -0.49
C VAL A 72 0.07 3.63 -1.81
N ASP A 73 0.02 4.58 -2.74
CA ASP A 73 -0.60 4.48 -4.07
C ASP A 73 0.17 5.37 -5.08
N GLY A 74 1.50 5.34 -4.99
CA GLY A 74 2.41 6.26 -5.68
C GLY A 74 2.75 5.89 -7.13
N LEU A 75 4.02 5.54 -7.41
CA LEU A 75 4.53 5.40 -8.79
C LEU A 75 4.21 4.03 -9.45
N HIS A 76 3.70 3.06 -8.70
CA HIS A 76 3.42 1.68 -9.13
C HIS A 76 4.62 0.93 -9.76
N VAL A 77 5.84 1.29 -9.35
CA VAL A 77 7.08 0.59 -9.73
C VAL A 77 7.60 -0.15 -8.52
N GLU A 78 8.07 -1.39 -8.74
CA GLU A 78 8.47 -2.34 -7.68
C GLU A 78 9.38 -1.70 -6.64
N ASP A 79 10.51 -1.15 -7.07
CA ASP A 79 11.49 -0.57 -6.16
C ASP A 79 10.95 0.66 -5.41
N GLN A 80 10.11 1.49 -6.07
CA GLN A 80 9.54 2.67 -5.41
C GLN A 80 8.46 2.29 -4.40
N ALA A 81 7.57 1.36 -4.76
CA ALA A 81 6.55 0.87 -3.83
C ALA A 81 7.18 0.23 -2.59
N GLN A 82 8.25 -0.55 -2.78
CA GLN A 82 9.00 -1.11 -1.65
C GLN A 82 9.61 -0.01 -0.77
N ARG A 83 10.29 0.98 -1.36
CA ARG A 83 10.85 2.12 -0.60
C ARG A 83 9.78 2.93 0.12
N ASP A 84 8.65 3.20 -0.53
CA ASP A 84 7.54 3.94 0.08
C ASP A 84 7.00 3.19 1.30
N ILE A 85 6.87 1.86 1.25
CA ILE A 85 6.48 1.04 2.41
C ILE A 85 7.55 1.09 3.49
N GLU A 86 8.83 0.91 3.14
CA GLU A 86 9.94 0.92 4.10
C GLU A 86 10.10 2.27 4.81
N ASN A 87 9.98 3.38 4.08
CA ASN A 87 10.00 4.73 4.66
C ASN A 87 8.75 4.97 5.51
N SER A 88 7.58 4.51 5.06
CA SER A 88 6.34 4.58 5.84
C SER A 88 6.47 3.84 7.18
N LEU A 89 7.14 2.69 7.20
CA LEU A 89 7.42 1.92 8.42
C LEU A 89 8.29 2.69 9.44
N LEU A 90 9.14 3.63 8.99
CA LEU A 90 9.94 4.48 9.88
C LEU A 90 9.14 5.61 10.51
N HIS A 91 8.04 6.00 9.88
CA HIS A 91 7.14 7.08 10.30
C HIS A 91 5.76 6.56 10.74
N LEU A 92 5.67 5.27 11.08
CA LEU A 92 4.43 4.65 11.54
C LEU A 92 4.38 4.74 13.06
N SER A 93 3.30 5.31 13.61
CA SER A 93 3.08 5.31 15.05
C SER A 93 2.91 3.91 15.61
N GLU A 94 3.16 3.74 16.91
CA GLU A 94 2.83 2.50 17.62
C GLU A 94 1.34 2.16 17.44
N GLY A 95 1.06 0.91 17.06
CA GLY A 95 -0.28 0.46 16.69
C GLY A 95 -0.78 0.93 15.32
N GLY A 96 0.03 1.63 14.52
CA GLY A 96 -0.34 2.15 13.21
C GLY A 96 -0.40 1.07 12.11
N VAL A 97 -1.03 1.43 10.99
CA VAL A 97 -1.24 0.54 9.83
C VAL A 97 -0.87 1.23 8.52
N ILE A 98 -0.16 0.53 7.64
CA ILE A 98 0.05 0.97 6.26
C ILE A 98 -0.93 0.21 5.36
N VAL A 99 -1.61 0.93 4.47
CA VAL A 99 -2.44 0.38 3.40
C VAL A 99 -1.72 0.60 2.07
N VAL A 100 -1.62 -0.43 1.24
CA VAL A 100 -0.92 -0.38 -0.05
C VAL A 100 -1.90 -0.77 -1.15
N HIS A 101 -2.09 0.05 -2.17
CA HIS A 101 -3.00 -0.28 -3.26
C HIS A 101 -2.36 -1.21 -4.30
N ASP A 102 -3.16 -1.70 -5.24
CA ASP A 102 -2.70 -2.44 -6.42
C ASP A 102 -1.83 -3.68 -6.16
N CYS A 103 -2.03 -4.35 -5.01
CA CYS A 103 -1.27 -5.54 -4.63
C CYS A 103 -1.78 -6.84 -5.27
N ASN A 104 -2.97 -6.85 -5.88
CA ASN A 104 -3.63 -8.05 -6.43
C ASN A 104 -4.08 -7.85 -7.89
N PRO A 105 -3.15 -7.60 -8.85
CA PRO A 105 -3.50 -7.39 -10.25
C PRO A 105 -4.29 -8.57 -10.84
N PRO A 106 -5.40 -8.35 -11.59
CA PRO A 106 -6.22 -9.43 -12.12
C PRO A 106 -5.58 -10.24 -13.24
N THR A 107 -4.79 -9.58 -14.10
CA THR A 107 -4.09 -10.22 -15.22
C THR A 107 -2.70 -9.64 -15.39
N GLU A 108 -1.83 -10.37 -16.09
CA GLU A 108 -0.47 -9.94 -16.43
C GLU A 108 -0.45 -8.58 -17.16
N TRP A 109 -1.50 -8.29 -17.94
CA TRP A 109 -1.63 -7.00 -18.64
C TRP A 109 -1.66 -5.79 -17.71
N HIS A 110 -2.11 -5.96 -16.46
CA HIS A 110 -2.22 -4.84 -15.52
C HIS A 110 -0.86 -4.39 -14.97
N GLN A 111 0.16 -5.25 -15.00
CA GLN A 111 1.52 -4.92 -14.56
C GLN A 111 2.45 -4.46 -15.69
N ARG A 112 1.89 -4.15 -16.87
CA ARG A 112 2.64 -3.63 -18.01
C ARG A 112 3.41 -2.36 -17.66
N SER A 113 4.35 -1.99 -18.52
CA SER A 113 5.17 -0.80 -18.30
C SER A 113 4.34 0.49 -18.26
N TYR A 114 4.89 1.53 -17.62
CA TYR A 114 4.28 2.86 -17.62
C TYR A 114 4.14 3.43 -19.04
N GLU A 115 5.10 3.13 -19.94
CA GLU A 115 5.02 3.51 -21.34
C GLU A 115 3.81 2.90 -22.05
N GLU A 116 3.55 1.60 -21.84
CA GLU A 116 2.36 0.93 -22.39
C GLU A 116 1.06 1.44 -21.75
N PHE A 117 1.09 1.79 -20.46
CA PHE A 117 -0.04 2.46 -19.82
C PHE A 117 -0.39 3.77 -20.52
N LEU A 118 0.59 4.63 -20.80
CA LEU A 118 0.38 5.91 -21.49
C LEU A 118 -0.15 5.77 -22.92
N GLN A 119 0.03 4.61 -23.56
CA GLN A 119 -0.47 4.37 -24.92
C GLN A 119 -1.93 3.91 -24.95
N HIS A 120 -2.38 3.18 -23.92
CA HIS A 120 -3.68 2.51 -23.91
C HIS A 120 -4.69 3.11 -22.92
N TYR A 121 -4.24 3.84 -21.89
CA TYR A 121 -5.06 4.43 -20.82
C TYR A 121 -6.12 3.46 -20.24
N SER A 122 -5.78 2.18 -20.13
CA SER A 122 -6.58 1.14 -19.47
C SER A 122 -6.17 0.97 -18.01
N PRO A 123 -6.96 0.27 -17.16
CA PRO A 123 -6.57 -0.02 -15.78
C PRO A 123 -5.15 -0.55 -15.67
N TRP A 124 -4.41 -0.09 -14.66
CA TRP A 124 -2.98 -0.32 -14.51
C TRP A 124 -2.63 -0.43 -13.03
N ASN A 125 -1.91 -1.48 -12.68
CA ASN A 125 -1.43 -1.77 -11.33
C ASN A 125 0.08 -1.60 -11.21
N GLY A 126 0.78 -1.53 -12.35
CA GLY A 126 2.22 -1.64 -12.42
C GLY A 126 2.74 -2.86 -11.68
N THR A 127 3.91 -2.73 -11.07
CA THR A 127 4.60 -3.81 -10.38
C THR A 127 4.58 -3.66 -8.86
N THR A 128 3.62 -2.91 -8.30
CA THR A 128 3.46 -2.74 -6.83
C THR A 128 3.38 -4.08 -6.10
N TRP A 129 2.64 -5.04 -6.67
CA TRP A 129 2.52 -6.39 -6.13
C TRP A 129 3.87 -7.10 -5.94
N ARG A 130 4.87 -6.84 -6.82
CA ARG A 130 6.22 -7.42 -6.70
C ARG A 130 6.94 -6.86 -5.48
N GLY A 131 6.86 -5.55 -5.26
CA GLY A 131 7.43 -4.90 -4.08
C GLY A 131 6.82 -5.43 -2.78
N PHE A 132 5.49 -5.59 -2.75
CA PHE A 132 4.78 -6.19 -1.62
C PHE A 132 5.22 -7.64 -1.36
N VAL A 133 5.30 -8.46 -2.41
CA VAL A 133 5.71 -9.87 -2.32
C VAL A 133 7.20 -10.02 -1.95
N ASN A 134 8.08 -9.12 -2.38
CA ASN A 134 9.47 -9.13 -1.94
C ASN A 134 9.60 -8.85 -0.44
N LEU A 135 8.81 -7.93 0.10
CA LEU A 135 8.77 -7.67 1.55
C LEU A 135 8.23 -8.87 2.33
N ARG A 136 7.21 -9.56 1.79
CA ARG A 136 6.72 -10.85 2.32
C ARG A 136 7.80 -11.92 2.45
N ALA A 137 8.78 -11.92 1.54
CA ALA A 137 9.88 -12.88 1.54
C ALA A 137 11.07 -12.47 2.42
N SER A 138 11.18 -11.19 2.79
CA SER A 138 12.39 -10.62 3.40
C SER A 138 12.18 -9.99 4.78
N ARG A 139 10.94 -9.69 5.17
CA ARG A 139 10.59 -8.98 6.41
C ARG A 139 9.77 -9.86 7.36
N PRO A 140 10.44 -10.74 8.14
CA PRO A 140 9.77 -11.54 9.16
C PRO A 140 9.27 -10.71 10.35
N ASP A 141 9.75 -9.48 10.49
CA ASP A 141 9.47 -8.56 11.60
C ASP A 141 8.16 -7.76 11.46
N ILE A 142 7.45 -7.89 10.34
CA ILE A 142 6.17 -7.22 10.07
C ILE A 142 5.11 -8.25 9.70
N GLU A 143 3.84 -7.89 9.88
CA GLU A 143 2.71 -8.67 9.40
C GLU A 143 2.13 -8.04 8.13
N MET A 144 1.80 -8.88 7.16
CA MET A 144 1.28 -8.43 5.88
C MET A 144 0.13 -9.34 5.42
N CYS A 145 -0.91 -8.75 4.83
CA CYS A 145 -1.94 -9.47 4.08
C CYS A 145 -2.52 -8.58 2.98
N VAL A 146 -3.22 -9.15 2.01
CA VAL A 146 -3.94 -8.37 1.00
C VAL A 146 -5.42 -8.70 1.08
N ILE A 147 -6.24 -7.65 1.12
CA ILE A 147 -7.69 -7.76 1.03
C ILE A 147 -8.06 -7.86 -0.45
N ASP A 148 -8.77 -8.92 -0.83
CA ASP A 148 -9.23 -9.19 -2.19
C ASP A 148 -10.41 -8.29 -2.60
N THR A 149 -10.10 -7.00 -2.74
CA THR A 149 -11.02 -5.97 -3.19
C THR A 149 -10.23 -4.83 -3.82
N ASP A 150 -10.88 -4.07 -4.69
CA ASP A 150 -10.31 -2.86 -5.28
C ASP A 150 -8.87 -3.04 -5.77
N TRP A 151 -8.64 -4.06 -6.61
CA TRP A 151 -7.32 -4.39 -7.19
C TRP A 151 -6.24 -4.84 -6.17
N GLY A 152 -6.63 -5.10 -4.93
CA GLY A 152 -5.79 -5.61 -3.85
C GLY A 152 -5.30 -4.50 -2.94
N CYS A 153 -5.86 -4.45 -1.73
CA CYS A 153 -5.43 -3.53 -0.69
C CYS A 153 -4.56 -4.29 0.33
N GLY A 154 -3.24 -4.14 0.20
CA GLY A 154 -2.26 -4.64 1.16
C GLY A 154 -2.41 -3.93 2.51
N ILE A 155 -2.30 -4.67 3.59
CA ILE A 155 -2.23 -4.21 4.97
C ILE A 155 -0.86 -4.59 5.49
N VAL A 156 -0.14 -3.65 6.10
CA VAL A 156 1.17 -3.87 6.72
C VAL A 156 1.18 -3.30 8.14
N THR A 157 1.63 -4.08 9.12
CA THR A 157 1.72 -3.67 10.52
C THR A 157 3.05 -4.13 11.16
N GLN A 158 3.53 -3.41 12.18
CA GLN A 158 4.76 -3.74 12.92
C GLN A 158 4.51 -4.36 14.31
N ASN A 159 3.28 -4.31 14.82
CA ASN A 159 2.99 -4.60 16.24
C ASN A 159 2.49 -6.02 16.47
N GLY A 160 2.79 -6.92 15.53
CA GLY A 160 2.38 -8.32 15.53
C GLY A 160 3.44 -9.28 16.06
N GLU A 161 3.18 -10.58 15.94
CA GLU A 161 4.20 -11.61 16.22
C GLU A 161 5.22 -11.74 15.07
N GLY A 162 5.02 -10.97 14.00
CA GLY A 162 5.73 -11.09 12.74
C GLY A 162 5.01 -12.03 11.79
N GLN A 163 5.66 -12.38 10.68
CA GLN A 163 5.09 -13.32 9.70
C GLN A 163 6.10 -14.38 9.29
N ASP A 164 5.58 -15.53 8.87
CA ASP A 164 6.37 -16.51 8.13
C ASP A 164 6.73 -15.94 6.76
N VAL A 165 8.02 -15.91 6.46
CA VAL A 165 8.51 -15.49 5.14
C VAL A 165 8.22 -16.57 4.09
N ILE A 166 7.84 -16.12 2.91
CA ILE A 166 7.64 -16.99 1.74
C ILE A 166 8.96 -17.19 0.99
N ASP A 167 9.11 -18.33 0.31
CA ASP A 167 10.23 -18.58 -0.59
C ASP A 167 9.87 -18.10 -2.00
N LEU A 168 10.73 -17.28 -2.60
CA LEU A 168 10.54 -16.72 -3.94
C LEU A 168 11.66 -17.18 -4.88
N PRO A 169 11.32 -17.71 -6.07
CA PRO A 169 12.32 -17.94 -7.10
C PRO A 169 12.99 -16.62 -7.56
N ASP A 170 14.31 -16.61 -7.79
CA ASP A 170 15.06 -15.40 -8.18
C ASP A 170 14.44 -14.59 -9.34
N ASN A 171 13.76 -15.25 -10.28
CA ASN A 171 13.15 -14.63 -11.46
C ASN A 171 11.68 -15.05 -11.61
N TYR A 172 10.91 -14.97 -10.52
CA TYR A 172 9.49 -15.28 -10.57
C TYR A 172 8.73 -14.36 -11.56
N THR A 173 7.75 -14.96 -12.22
CA THR A 173 6.90 -14.35 -13.23
C THR A 173 5.50 -14.08 -12.69
N TYR A 174 4.66 -13.41 -13.49
CA TYR A 174 3.24 -13.30 -13.16
C TYR A 174 2.53 -14.65 -13.14
N THR A 175 2.99 -15.62 -13.94
CA THR A 175 2.41 -16.97 -13.94
C THR A 175 2.67 -17.65 -12.59
N ASP A 176 3.86 -17.49 -12.03
CA ASP A 176 4.19 -17.99 -10.69
C ASP A 176 3.33 -17.29 -9.64
N PHE A 177 3.23 -15.95 -9.70
CA PHE A 177 2.33 -15.19 -8.84
C PHE A 177 0.88 -15.66 -8.93
N GLN A 178 0.36 -15.93 -10.13
CA GLN A 178 -1.01 -16.42 -10.30
C GLN A 178 -1.18 -17.80 -9.66
N ALA A 179 -0.20 -18.69 -9.77
CA ALA A 179 -0.23 -20.02 -9.16
C ALA A 179 -0.17 -19.96 -7.63
N HIS A 180 0.55 -19.00 -7.06
CA HIS A 180 0.78 -18.85 -5.62
C HIS A 180 0.04 -17.67 -4.97
N ARG A 181 -0.89 -17.03 -5.69
CA ARG A 181 -1.52 -15.75 -5.31
C ARG A 181 -2.01 -15.70 -3.86
N LYS A 182 -2.72 -16.73 -3.43
CA LYS A 182 -3.28 -16.78 -2.07
C LYS A 182 -2.18 -16.82 -1.00
N GLU A 183 -1.13 -17.58 -1.24
CA GLU A 183 0.00 -17.76 -0.34
C GLU A 183 0.89 -16.50 -0.32
N TRP A 184 1.31 -16.02 -1.48
CA TRP A 184 2.26 -14.91 -1.57
C TRP A 184 1.69 -13.60 -1.05
N LEU A 185 0.37 -13.42 -1.12
CA LEU A 185 -0.30 -12.22 -0.64
C LEU A 185 -0.86 -12.35 0.79
N ASN A 186 -0.88 -13.56 1.39
CA ASN A 186 -1.85 -13.89 2.44
C ASN A 186 -3.23 -13.32 2.09
N LEU A 187 -3.76 -13.71 0.92
CA LEU A 187 -4.97 -13.11 0.38
C LEU A 187 -6.18 -13.46 1.25
N ILE A 188 -6.85 -12.43 1.76
CA ILE A 188 -8.07 -12.53 2.58
C ILE A 188 -9.24 -11.85 1.89
N SER A 189 -10.44 -12.32 2.17
CA SER A 189 -11.69 -11.68 1.74
C SER A 189 -12.02 -10.43 2.56
N VAL A 190 -12.91 -9.61 2.03
CA VAL A 190 -13.47 -8.46 2.76
C VAL A 190 -14.15 -8.90 4.06
N ASP A 191 -14.83 -10.04 4.07
CA ASP A 191 -15.52 -10.55 5.27
C ASP A 191 -14.53 -10.99 6.34
N GLU A 192 -13.43 -11.65 5.96
CA GLU A 192 -12.33 -12.00 6.88
C GLU A 192 -11.70 -10.73 7.48
N PHE A 193 -11.41 -9.72 6.65
CA PHE A 193 -10.92 -8.42 7.12
C PHE A 193 -11.88 -7.78 8.12
N LEU A 194 -13.17 -7.69 7.80
CA LEU A 194 -14.16 -7.09 8.69
C LEU A 194 -14.28 -7.82 10.04
N GLN A 195 -14.05 -9.15 10.06
CA GLN A 195 -14.01 -9.93 11.31
C GLN A 195 -12.82 -9.56 12.19
N THR A 196 -11.68 -9.15 11.61
CA THR A 196 -10.52 -8.68 12.39
C THR A 196 -10.77 -7.34 13.10
N LEU A 197 -11.75 -6.56 12.61
CA LEU A 197 -12.13 -5.27 13.20
C LEU A 197 -13.20 -5.39 14.28
N ALA A 198 -13.81 -6.57 14.47
CA ALA A 198 -14.83 -6.81 15.49
C ALA A 198 -14.26 -6.76 16.91
#